data_AF-A0A165S996-F1
#
_entry.id   AF-A0A165S996-F1
#
_cell.length_a   1.000
_cell.length_b   1.000
_cell.length_c   1.000
_cell.angle_alpha   90.00
_cell.angle_beta   90.00
_cell.angle_gamma   90.00
#
_symmetry.space_group_name_H-M   'P 1'
#
loop_
_entity.id
_entity.type
_entity.pdbx_description
1 polymer ?
#
loop_
_entity_poly.entity_id
_entity_poly.type
_entity_poly.pdbx_seq_one_letter_code
_entity_poly.pdbx_strand_id
1 'polypeptide(L)' 'INVARPQVTTPAIKQASEKRREKPAPHVCEVCGSTFTRKANLIGHMTAHEGKRPYQCEYIGCSKAFARMNDLKRHQRIH' A
#
# COMPACT_ATOMS: atom_id res chain seq x y z
N ILE A 1 -28.23 34.96 -16.27
CA ILE A 1 -26.89 35.07 -16.90
C ILE A 1 -26.19 33.74 -16.65
N ASN A 2 -26.27 32.80 -17.60
CA ASN A 2 -25.62 31.49 -17.48
C ASN A 2 -24.14 31.66 -17.81
N VAL A 3 -23.29 31.67 -16.79
CA VAL A 3 -21.83 31.67 -16.99
C VAL A 3 -21.39 30.21 -17.13
N ALA A 4 -21.22 29.75 -18.37
CA ALA A 4 -20.68 28.44 -18.68
C ALA A 4 -19.20 28.38 -18.24
N ARG A 5 -18.87 27.38 -17.42
CA ARG A 5 -17.51 27.10 -16.94
C ARG A 5 -16.68 26.50 -18.09
N PRO A 6 -15.47 27.01 -18.40
CA PRO A 6 -14.64 26.41 -19.43
C PRO A 6 -14.06 25.07 -18.97
N GLN A 7 -14.27 24.03 -19.77
CA GLN A 7 -13.71 22.69 -19.58
C GLN A 7 -12.27 22.71 -20.07
N VAL A 8 -11.30 22.71 -19.14
CA VAL A 8 -9.88 22.57 -19.47
C VAL A 8 -9.58 21.09 -19.66
N THR A 9 -9.47 20.65 -20.92
CA THR A 9 -9.02 19.29 -21.27
C THR A 9 -7.50 19.24 -21.19
N THR A 10 -6.95 18.66 -20.13
CA THR A 10 -5.53 18.34 -20.05
C THR A 10 -5.25 16.98 -20.71
N PRO A 11 -4.24 16.85 -21.58
CA PRO A 11 -3.85 15.55 -22.14
C PRO A 11 -2.97 14.82 -21.12
N ALA A 12 -3.48 13.77 -20.50
CA ALA A 12 -2.71 12.95 -19.56
C ALA A 12 -1.78 11.98 -20.32
N ILE A 13 -0.56 12.47 -20.54
CA ILE A 13 0.75 11.77 -20.66
C ILE A 13 0.69 10.25 -20.92
N LYS A 14 1.03 9.85 -22.15
CA LYS A 14 1.47 8.48 -22.46
C LYS A 14 2.79 8.23 -21.72
N GLN A 15 2.76 7.52 -20.58
CA GLN A 15 4.00 7.10 -19.92
C GLN A 15 4.44 5.72 -20.41
N ALA A 16 5.74 5.66 -20.67
CA ALA A 16 6.43 4.70 -21.49
C ALA A 16 6.40 3.27 -20.94
N SER A 17 6.49 2.33 -21.87
CA SER A 17 6.80 0.93 -21.62
C SER A 17 8.07 0.77 -20.77
N GLU A 18 7.90 0.53 -19.47
CA GLU A 18 8.97 0.07 -18.60
C GLU A 18 9.21 -1.42 -18.86
N LYS A 19 10.25 -1.74 -19.65
CA LYS A 19 10.80 -3.11 -19.71
C LYS A 19 11.39 -3.44 -18.33
N ARG A 20 10.52 -3.86 -17.40
CA ARG A 20 10.93 -4.33 -16.08
C ARG A 20 11.48 -5.73 -16.26
N ARG A 21 12.69 -5.96 -15.74
CA ARG A 21 13.21 -7.31 -15.52
C ARG A 21 12.15 -8.05 -14.70
N GLU A 22 11.40 -8.95 -15.33
CA GLU A 22 10.33 -9.74 -14.69
C GLU A 22 10.98 -10.63 -13.64
N LYS A 23 11.13 -10.09 -12.45
CA LYS A 23 11.52 -10.88 -11.28
C LYS A 23 10.30 -11.73 -10.97
N PRO A 24 10.39 -13.07 -10.98
CA PRO A 24 9.24 -13.91 -10.69
C PRO A 24 8.68 -13.48 -9.33
N ALA A 25 7.46 -12.96 -9.37
CA ALA A 25 6.72 -12.50 -8.21
C ALA A 25 5.58 -13.50 -8.01
N PRO A 26 5.83 -14.63 -7.34
CA PRO A 26 4.88 -15.74 -7.26
C PRO A 26 3.66 -15.42 -6.38
N HIS A 27 3.65 -14.26 -5.71
CA HIS A 27 2.60 -13.90 -4.76
C HIS A 27 1.78 -12.75 -5.33
N VAL A 28 0.58 -13.06 -5.81
CA VAL A 28 -0.34 -12.11 -6.43
C VAL A 28 -1.47 -11.79 -5.44
N CYS A 29 -1.87 -10.52 -5.40
CA CYS A 29 -3.09 -10.11 -4.72
C CYS A 29 -4.29 -10.38 -5.63
N GLU A 30 -5.23 -11.21 -5.16
CA GLU A 30 -6.45 -11.53 -5.91
C GLU A 30 -7.45 -10.37 -5.96
N VAL A 31 -7.32 -9.39 -5.06
CA VAL A 31 -8.24 -8.23 -4.99
C VAL A 31 -7.88 -7.15 -6.02
N CYS A 32 -6.60 -6.86 -6.21
CA CYS A 32 -6.15 -5.77 -7.10
C CYS A 32 -5.14 -6.20 -8.17
N GLY A 33 -4.77 -7.47 -8.25
CA GLY A 33 -3.81 -8.00 -9.22
C GLY A 33 -2.35 -7.62 -8.95
N SER A 34 -2.05 -6.94 -7.84
CA SER A 34 -0.68 -6.52 -7.51
C SER A 34 0.22 -7.73 -7.26
N THR A 35 1.43 -7.73 -7.83
CA THR A 35 2.39 -8.83 -7.68
C THR A 35 3.51 -8.49 -6.70
N PHE A 36 3.86 -9.46 -5.86
CA PHE A 36 4.85 -9.33 -4.81
C PHE A 36 5.88 -10.46 -4.91
N THR A 37 7.15 -10.10 -4.72
CA THR A 37 8.26 -11.05 -4.70
C THR A 37 8.36 -11.86 -3.40
N ARG A 38 7.67 -11.43 -2.33
CA ARG A 38 7.70 -12.08 -1.02
C ARG A 38 6.30 -12.19 -0.44
N LYS A 39 5.97 -13.35 0.13
CA LYS A 39 4.67 -13.62 0.77
C LYS A 39 4.36 -12.61 1.88
N ALA A 40 5.35 -12.22 2.69
CA ALA A 40 5.17 -11.23 3.76
C ALA A 40 4.69 -9.86 3.23
N ASN A 41 5.12 -9.46 2.03
CA ASN A 41 4.67 -8.22 1.42
C ASN A 41 3.23 -8.34 0.92
N LEU A 42 2.85 -9.49 0.34
CA LEU A 42 1.46 -9.76 -0.02
C LEU A 42 0.54 -9.75 1.22
N ILE A 43 0.93 -10.43 2.30
CA ILE A 43 0.13 -10.46 3.55
C ILE A 43 -0.03 -9.05 4.11
N GLY A 44 1.05 -8.28 4.20
CA GLY A 44 1.01 -6.88 4.66
C GLY A 44 0.26 -5.93 3.71
N HIS A 45 0.07 -6.33 2.46
CA HIS A 45 -0.77 -5.62 1.50
C HIS A 45 -2.24 -6.02 1.67
N MET A 46 -2.55 -7.29 1.92
CA MET A 46 -3.91 -7.76 2.19
C MET A 46 -4.49 -7.15 3.47
N THR A 47 -3.66 -6.91 4.49
CA THR A 47 -4.09 -6.18 5.69
C THR A 47 -4.53 -4.74 5.40
N ALA A 48 -4.06 -4.12 4.33
CA ALA A 48 -4.56 -2.82 3.89
C ALA A 48 -5.95 -2.92 3.24
N HIS A 49 -6.23 -4.01 2.51
CA HIS A 49 -7.58 -4.29 1.99
C HIS A 49 -8.58 -4.56 3.11
N GLU A 50 -8.20 -5.38 4.10
CA GLU A 50 -9.08 -5.73 5.21
C GLU A 50 -9.14 -4.66 6.31
N GLY A 51 -8.29 -3.63 6.24
CA GLY A 51 -8.12 -2.63 7.31
C GLY A 51 -7.59 -3.20 8.62
N LYS A 52 -7.22 -4.49 8.67
CA LYS A 52 -6.75 -5.15 9.89
C LYS A 52 -5.32 -4.73 10.18
N ARG A 53 -5.05 -4.36 11.43
CA ARG A 53 -3.70 -4.08 11.92
C ARG A 53 -3.38 -5.05 13.04
N PRO A 54 -2.96 -6.29 12.73
CA PRO A 54 -2.81 -7.34 13.73
C PRO A 54 -1.66 -7.08 14.72
N TYR A 55 -0.74 -6.17 14.40
CA TYR A 55 0.42 -5.88 15.23
C TYR A 55 0.18 -4.62 16.05
N GLN A 56 -0.38 -4.76 17.25
CA GLN A 56 -0.63 -3.65 18.18
C GLN A 56 0.58 -3.39 19.09
N CYS A 57 0.81 -2.13 19.44
CA CYS A 57 1.79 -1.76 20.45
C CYS A 57 1.25 -2.08 21.85
N GLU A 58 2.03 -2.79 22.66
CA GLU A 58 1.67 -3.19 24.02
C GLU A 58 2.10 -2.17 25.09
N TYR A 59 2.74 -1.07 24.71
CA TYR A 59 3.16 -0.03 25.64
C TYR A 59 1.96 0.72 26.23
N ILE A 60 1.93 0.87 27.56
CA ILE A 60 0.82 1.52 28.28
C ILE A 60 0.72 2.99 27.84
N GLY A 61 -0.46 3.39 27.37
CA GLY A 61 -0.69 4.73 26.81
C GLY A 61 -0.41 4.86 25.31
N CYS A 62 0.02 3.79 24.64
CA CYS A 62 0.17 3.75 23.18
C CYS A 62 -0.85 2.81 22.53
N SER A 63 -1.77 3.36 21.73
CA SER A 63 -2.78 2.57 21.00
C SER A 63 -2.46 2.41 19.51
N LYS A 64 -1.18 2.50 19.12
CA LYS A 64 -0.77 2.37 17.71
C LYS A 64 -0.75 0.91 17.27
N ALA A 65 -1.36 0.63 16.13
CA ALA A 65 -1.35 -0.68 15.48
C ALA A 65 -0.74 -0.59 14.07
N PHE A 66 -0.11 -1.68 13.63
CA PHE A 66 0.66 -1.76 12.39
C PHE A 66 0.23 -2.96 11.55
N ALA A 67 0.39 -2.83 10.23
CA ALA A 67 0.12 -3.88 9.26
C ALA A 67 1.25 -4.93 9.18
N ARG A 68 2.47 -4.59 9.64
CA ARG A 68 3.65 -5.46 9.60
C ARG A 68 4.41 -5.46 10.92
N MET A 69 4.95 -6.62 11.29
CA MET A 69 5.75 -6.81 12.49
C MET A 69 7.02 -5.94 12.53
N ASN A 70 7.69 -5.77 11.38
CA ASN A 70 8.90 -4.93 11.29
C ASN A 70 8.59 -3.45 11.60
N ASP A 71 7.39 -2.98 11.25
CA ASP A 71 6.95 -1.62 11.55
C ASP A 71 6.67 -1.45 13.03
N LEU A 72 6.00 -2.41 13.67
CA LEU A 72 5.81 -2.44 15.12
C LEU A 72 7.16 -2.46 15.86
N LYS A 73 8.08 -3.34 15.47
CA LYS A 73 9.40 -3.45 16.10
C LYS A 73 10.21 -2.16 15.97
N ARG A 74 10.12 -1.48 14.82
CA ARG A 74 10.73 -0.16 14.63
C ARG A 74 10.08 0.88 15.53
N HIS A 75 8.75 0.88 15.62
CA HIS A 75 8.00 1.79 16.47
C HIS A 75 8.34 1.60 17.95
N GLN A 76 8.48 0.37 18.42
CA GLN A 76 8.83 0.07 19.82
C GLN A 76 10.16 0.69 20.26
N ARG A 77 11.08 1.00 19.33
CA ARG A 77 12.35 1.68 19.65
C ARG A 77 12.21 3.15 20.03
N ILE A 78 11.03 3.74 19.86
CA ILE A 78 10.78 5.16 20.18
C ILE A 78 10.06 5.34 21.53
N HIS A 79 9.63 4.24 22.14
CA HIS A 79 9.24 4.21 23.55
C HIS A 79 10.50 4.15 24.41
#